data_AF-A0A1G3CDB6-F1
#
_entry.id   AF-A0A1G3CDB6-F1
#
_cell.length_a   1.000
_cell.length_b   1.000
_cell.length_c   1.000
_cell.angle_alpha   90.00
_cell.angle_beta   90.00
_cell.angle_gamma   90.00
#
_symmetry.space_group_name_H-M   'P 1'
#
loop_
_entity.id
_entity.type
_entity.pdbx_description
1 polymer ?
#
loop_
_entity_poly.entity_id
_entity_poly.type
_entity_poly.pdbx_seq_one_letter_code
_entity_poly.pdbx_strand_id
1 'polypeptide(L)' 'MLGNVADEEMILNQFGNIVLACWNSLLERYDNIELDKFVVMPNHVHGIIKIIDHVGAIHELPYKRQTPTRKIKDAGC' A
#
# COMPACT_ATOMS: atom_id res chain seq x y z
N MET A 1 -14.18 -8.93 -11.71
CA MET A 1 -14.27 -10.05 -10.76
C MET A 1 -12.88 -10.66 -10.59
N LEU A 2 -12.56 -11.08 -9.36
CA LEU A 2 -11.28 -11.60 -8.90
C LEU A 2 -11.26 -13.14 -8.76
N GLY A 3 -12.41 -13.79 -8.94
CA GLY A 3 -12.56 -15.23 -8.76
C GLY A 3 -14.02 -15.63 -8.61
N ASN A 4 -14.26 -16.85 -8.15
CA ASN A 4 -15.58 -17.37 -7.80
C ASN A 4 -15.50 -18.19 -6.51
N VAL A 5 -16.65 -18.48 -5.90
CA VAL A 5 -16.75 -19.39 -4.76
C VAL A 5 -17.20 -20.76 -5.26
N ALA A 6 -16.52 -21.83 -4.82
CA ALA A 6 -16.96 -23.21 -4.97
C ALA A 6 -16.65 -23.95 -3.66
N ASP A 7 -17.58 -24.79 -3.20
CA ASP A 7 -17.45 -25.53 -1.94
C ASP A 7 -17.07 -24.66 -0.74
N GLU A 8 -17.69 -23.48 -0.65
CA GLU A 8 -17.43 -22.45 0.40
C GLU A 8 -16.02 -21.84 0.37
N GLU A 9 -15.19 -22.18 -0.62
CA GLU A 9 -13.84 -21.67 -0.78
C GLU A 9 -13.72 -20.67 -1.93
N MET A 10 -12.87 -19.66 -1.75
CA MET A 10 -12.55 -18.69 -2.79
C MET A 10 -11.51 -19.23 -3.77
N ILE A 11 -11.90 -19.38 -5.03
CA ILE A 11 -11.01 -19.74 -6.15
C ILE A 11 -10.62 -18.47 -6.89
N LEU A 12 -9.35 -18.08 -6.78
CA LEU A 12 -8.83 -16.89 -7.44
C LEU A 12 -8.62 -17.14 -8.94
N ASN A 13 -9.06 -16.19 -9.76
CA ASN A 13 -8.65 -16.11 -11.16
C ASN A 13 -7.32 -15.35 -11.29
N GLN A 14 -6.83 -15.11 -12.52
CA GLN A 14 -5.59 -14.37 -12.75
C GLN A 14 -5.57 -12.99 -12.06
N PHE A 15 -6.69 -12.28 -12.03
CA PHE A 15 -6.78 -10.95 -11.44
C PHE A 15 -6.79 -11.02 -9.91
N GLY A 16 -7.46 -12.01 -9.32
CA GLY A 16 -7.39 -12.26 -7.88
C GLY A 16 -5.97 -12.57 -7.41
N ASN A 17 -5.23 -13.37 -8.18
CA ASN A 17 -3.82 -13.66 -7.90
C ASN A 17 -2.95 -12.41 -8.00
N ILE A 18 -3.16 -11.54 -9.00
CA ILE A 18 -2.46 -10.25 -9.12
C ILE A 18 -2.75 -9.36 -7.92
N VAL A 19 -4.00 -9.30 -7.46
CA VAL A 19 -4.38 -8.49 -6.29
C VAL A 19 -3.71 -9.02 -5.02
N LEU A 20 -3.68 -10.34 -4.82
CA LEU A 20 -2.98 -10.96 -3.69
C LEU A 20 -1.46 -10.68 -3.72
N ALA A 21 -0.84 -10.80 -4.90
CA ALA A 21 0.59 -10.47 -5.07
C ALA A 21 0.87 -8.98 -4.83
N CYS A 22 -0.04 -8.10 -5.28
CA CYS A 22 0.06 -6.66 -5.04
C CYS A 22 -0.02 -6.34 -3.54
N TRP A 23 -0.97 -6.96 -2.83
CA TRP A 23 -1.11 -6.82 -1.37
C TRP A 23 0.16 -7.27 -0.65
N ASN A 24 0.69 -8.46 -0.97
CA ASN A 24 1.89 -8.99 -0.32
C ASN A 24 3.14 -8.14 -0.59
N SER A 25 3.23 -7.50 -1.76
CA SER A 25 4.34 -6.59 -2.10
C SER A 25 4.22 -5.20 -1.48
N LEU A 26 3.17 -4.90 -0.70
CA LEU A 26 3.07 -3.60 -0.02
C LEU A 26 4.17 -3.42 1.02
N LEU A 27 4.55 -4.48 1.74
CA LEU A 27 5.63 -4.42 2.75
C LEU A 27 7.01 -4.15 2.14
N GLU A 28 7.22 -4.49 0.86
CA GLU A 28 8.46 -4.18 0.14
C GLU A 28 8.50 -2.73 -0.37
N ARG A 29 7.34 -2.08 -0.47
CA ARG A 29 7.21 -0.72 -1.03
C ARG A 29 7.10 0.36 0.05
N TYR A 30 6.64 0.01 1.23
CA TYR A 30 6.31 0.94 2.30
C TYR A 30 6.86 0.44 3.63
N ASP A 31 7.91 1.09 4.13
CA ASP A 31 8.55 0.73 5.39
C ASP A 31 7.73 1.12 6.63
N ASN A 32 6.68 1.93 6.44
CA ASN A 32 5.90 2.54 7.52
C ASN A 32 4.50 1.94 7.69
N ILE A 33 4.30 0.70 7.22
CA ILE A 33 3.04 -0.01 7.37
C ILE A 33 3.22 -1.43 7.93
N GLU A 34 2.17 -1.93 8.56
CA GLU A 34 1.98 -3.36 8.83
C GLU A 34 0.68 -3.82 8.18
N LEU A 35 0.68 -5.05 7.64
CA LEU A 35 -0.51 -5.67 7.09
C LEU A 35 -1.15 -6.58 8.15
N ASP A 36 -2.47 -6.50 8.29
CA ASP A 36 -3.27 -7.39 9.13
C ASP A 36 -4.22 -8.21 8.22
N LYS A 37 -5.42 -8.57 8.69
CA LYS A 37 -6.40 -9.36 7.94
C LYS A 37 -6.61 -8.85 6.51
N PHE A 38 -6.54 -9.80 5.57
CA PHE A 38 -6.80 -9.58 4.16
C PHE A 38 -7.60 -10.74 3.58
N VAL A 39 -8.67 -10.42 2.83
CA VAL A 39 -9.54 -11.41 2.18
C VAL A 39 -9.90 -10.91 0.79
N VAL A 40 -9.77 -11.79 -0.21
CA VAL A 40 -10.25 -11.55 -1.57
C VAL A 40 -11.61 -12.20 -1.73
N MET A 41 -12.60 -11.42 -2.16
CA MET A 41 -13.94 -11.86 -2.52
C MET A 41 -14.09 -11.81 -4.05
N PRO A 42 -15.12 -12.46 -4.64
CA PRO A 42 -15.25 -12.53 -6.10
C PRO A 42 -15.28 -11.15 -6.78
N ASN A 43 -15.77 -10.10 -6.11
CA ASN A 43 -15.95 -8.77 -6.67
C ASN A 43 -15.19 -7.65 -5.93
N HIS A 44 -14.63 -7.87 -4.75
CA HIS A 44 -13.93 -6.85 -3.96
C HIS A 44 -12.90 -7.50 -3.02
N VAL A 45 -12.17 -6.68 -2.26
CA VAL A 45 -11.26 -7.14 -1.21
C VAL A 45 -11.53 -6.39 0.09
N HIS A 46 -11.25 -7.04 1.21
CA HIS A 46 -11.14 -6.40 2.50
C HIS A 46 -9.72 -6.54 3.00
N GLY A 47 -9.13 -5.45 3.45
CA GLY A 47 -7.76 -5.41 3.95
C GLY A 47 -7.63 -4.37 5.05
N ILE A 48 -6.85 -4.69 6.09
CA ILE A 48 -6.49 -3.77 7.15
C ILE A 48 -5.00 -3.46 7.03
N ILE A 49 -4.68 -2.17 6.95
CA ILE A 49 -3.31 -1.66 6.95
C ILE A 49 -3.15 -0.78 8.19
N LYS A 50 -2.14 -1.07 8.99
CA LYS A 50 -1.73 -0.20 10.10
C LYS A 50 -0.64 0.72 9.59
N ILE A 51 -0.80 2.02 9.80
CA ILE A 51 0.26 3.00 9.53
C ILE A 51 1.00 3.19 10.85
N ILE A 52 2.27 2.78 10.89
CA ILE A 52 3.07 2.78 12.12
C ILE A 52 3.90 4.04 12.32
N ASP A 53 3.89 4.97 11.37
CA ASP A 53 4.54 6.27 11.53
C ASP A 53 3.76 7.16 12.50
N HIS A 54 4.40 7.56 13.59
CA HIS A 54 3.81 8.38 14.65
C HIS A 54 3.94 9.86 14.32
N VAL A 55 3.17 10.33 13.34
CA VAL A 55 2.85 11.76 13.23
C VAL A 55 1.69 12.02 14.19
N GLY A 56 1.96 12.61 15.35
CA GLY A 56 0.91 12.91 16.33
C GLY A 56 -0.30 13.58 15.67
N ALA A 57 -1.51 13.29 16.16
CA ALA A 57 -2.72 13.93 15.65
C ALA A 57 -2.70 15.43 16.01
N ILE A 58 -2.36 16.27 15.04
CA ILE A 58 -2.54 17.73 15.12
C ILE A 58 -3.85 18.07 14.40
N HIS A 59 -4.77 18.71 15.11
CA HIS A 59 -5.90 19.41 14.51
C HIS A 59 -5.30 20.59 13.71
N GLU A 60 -5.11 20.40 12.39
CA GLU A 60 -4.40 21.23 11.37
C GLU A 60 -2.87 21.46 11.56
N LEU A 61 -1.95 21.43 10.56
CA LEU A 61 -1.95 21.40 9.08
C LEU A 61 -1.03 20.27 8.53
N PRO A 62 -1.21 19.81 7.27
CA PRO A 62 -0.38 18.76 6.69
C PRO A 62 1.07 19.21 6.46
N TYR A 63 2.00 18.30 6.77
CA TYR A 63 3.44 18.49 6.59
C TYR A 63 3.81 18.75 5.12
N LYS A 64 4.43 19.90 4.84
CA LYS A 64 4.98 20.20 3.52
C LYS A 64 6.20 19.31 3.28
N ARG A 65 6.12 18.39 2.32
CA ARG A 65 7.30 17.70 1.76
C ARG A 65 8.31 18.75 1.29
N GLN A 66 9.49 18.82 1.89
CA GLN A 66 10.59 19.59 1.34
C GLN A 66 11.14 18.83 0.12
N THR A 67 10.98 19.40 -1.06
CA THR A 67 11.61 18.91 -2.28
C THR A 67 13.12 18.94 -2.10
N PRO A 68 13.88 17.88 -2.41
CA PRO A 68 15.34 17.96 -2.44
C PRO A 68 15.72 19.03 -3.46
N THR A 69 16.34 20.12 -2.98
CA THR A 69 16.88 21.15 -3.88
C THR A 69 18.09 20.56 -4.58
N ARG A 70 17.97 20.28 -5.87
CA ARG A 70 19.13 20.02 -6.74
C ARG A 70 20.00 21.27 -6.72
N LYS A 71 21.12 21.25 -5.99
CA LYS A 71 22.18 22.26 -6.12
C LYS A 71 22.88 22.01 -7.45
N ILE A 72 22.50 22.77 -8.47
CA ILE A 72 23.40 23.10 -9.58
C ILE A 72 24.51 23.92 -8.94
N LYS A 73 25.76 23.49 -9.10
CA LYS A 73 26.92 24.36 -8.94
C LYS A 73 27.57 24.47 -10.30
N ASP A 74 27.34 25.61 -10.92
CA ASP A 74 28.09 26.10 -12.05
C ASP A 74 29.55 26.35 -11.64
N ALA A 75 30.41 26.19 -12.65
CA ALA A 75 31.75 26.72 -12.88
C ALA A 75 32.49 27.48 -11.76
N GLY A 76 33.79 27.18 -11.62
CA GLY A 76 34.80 28.21 -11.38
C GLY A 76 35.76 27.98 -10.22
N CYS A 77 36.85 27.26 -10.47
CA CYS A 77 38.22 27.77 -10.34
C CYS A 77 39.10 27.03 -11.35
#